data_AF-A0A8S0HD17-F1
#
_entry.id   AF-A0A8S0HD17-F1
#
_cell.length_a   1.000
_cell.length_b   1.000
_cell.length_c   1.000
_cell.angle_alpha   90.00
_cell.angle_beta   90.00
_cell.angle_gamma   90.00
#
_symmetry.space_group_name_H-M   'P 1'
#
loop_
_entity.id
_entity.type
_entity.pdbx_description
1 polymer ?
#
loop_
_entity_poly.entity_id
_entity_poly.type
_entity_poly.pdbx_seq_one_letter_code
_entity_poly.pdbx_strand_id
1 'polypeptide(L)'
;MQAQILREAPHLHEHGIHLLISPTPYGELIIGDSHDYGSDPSPFNAEQVDNWLLELAEQTLGCRVRVVERWQGVYGARGPAPFSFLEAAPGVHVALMHTGVGMSVGPAMAEGNIARLLEEA
;
A
#
# COMPACT_ATOMS: atom_id res chain seq x y z
N MET A 1 -5.31 17.74 -13.64
CA MET A 1 -5.46 16.29 -13.45
C MET A 1 -6.43 15.97 -12.30
N GLN A 2 -6.14 16.29 -11.04
CA GLN A 2 -7.06 15.97 -9.92
C GLN A 2 -8.48 16.54 -10.09
N ALA A 3 -8.61 17.81 -10.51
CA ALA A 3 -9.93 18.42 -10.77
C ALA A 3 -10.72 17.72 -11.90
N GLN A 4 -10.04 17.03 -12.81
CA GLN A 4 -10.70 16.22 -13.84
C GLN A 4 -11.18 14.90 -13.25
N ILE A 5 -10.34 14.20 -12.48
CA ILE A 5 -10.72 12.95 -11.78
C ILE A 5 -11.95 13.20 -10.89
N LEU A 6 -11.95 14.27 -10.10
CA LEU A 6 -13.09 14.62 -9.24
C LEU A 6 -14.39 14.89 -10.01
N ARG A 7 -14.29 15.33 -11.27
CA ARG A 7 -15.46 15.60 -12.13
C ARG A 7 -15.95 14.35 -12.86
N GLU A 8 -15.03 13.54 -13.36
CA GLU A 8 -15.32 12.45 -14.30
C GLU A 8 -15.39 11.07 -13.62
N ALA A 9 -14.61 10.85 -12.57
CA ALA A 9 -14.50 9.59 -11.86
C ALA A 9 -14.25 9.82 -10.35
N PRO A 10 -15.19 10.47 -9.63
CA PRO A 10 -15.00 10.81 -8.21
C PRO A 10 -14.76 9.59 -7.32
N HIS A 11 -15.33 8.43 -7.68
CA HIS A 11 -15.13 7.16 -6.99
C HIS A 11 -13.66 6.73 -6.93
N LEU A 12 -12.84 7.07 -7.95
CA LEU A 12 -11.41 6.76 -7.92
C LEU A 12 -10.70 7.54 -6.81
N HIS A 13 -11.06 8.81 -6.64
CA HIS A 13 -10.51 9.60 -5.54
C HIS A 13 -11.06 9.16 -4.18
N GLU A 14 -12.36 8.88 -4.10
CA GLU A 14 -13.03 8.48 -2.84
C GLU A 14 -12.43 7.21 -2.24
N HIS A 15 -12.13 6.22 -3.08
CA HIS A 15 -11.58 4.93 -2.67
C HIS A 15 -10.05 4.84 -2.82
N GLY A 16 -9.38 5.98 -3.00
CA GLY A 16 -7.93 6.05 -3.13
C GLY A 16 -7.37 5.17 -4.25
N ILE A 17 -8.13 4.95 -5.33
CA ILE A 17 -7.71 4.15 -6.47
C ILE A 17 -6.66 4.92 -7.27
N HIS A 18 -5.45 4.41 -7.28
CA HIS A 18 -4.34 4.89 -8.09
C HIS A 18 -3.74 3.71 -8.85
N LEU A 19 -4.02 3.65 -10.16
CA LEU A 19 -3.66 2.49 -10.95
C LEU A 19 -2.14 2.31 -11.06
N LEU A 20 -1.68 1.18 -10.56
CA LEU A 20 -0.35 0.59 -10.69
C LEU A 20 -0.52 -0.77 -11.36
N ILE A 21 0.24 -1.00 -12.43
CA ILE A 21 0.32 -2.27 -13.12
C ILE A 21 1.79 -2.66 -13.21
N SER A 22 2.17 -3.77 -12.59
CA SER A 22 3.55 -4.27 -12.59
C SER A 22 3.60 -5.73 -13.02
N PRO A 23 4.44 -6.11 -14.01
CA PRO A 23 4.59 -7.50 -14.40
C PRO A 23 5.34 -8.29 -13.32
N THR A 24 4.96 -9.55 -13.13
CA THR A 24 5.75 -10.52 -12.37
C THR A 24 6.87 -11.10 -13.25
N PRO A 25 7.89 -11.74 -12.66
CA PRO A 25 8.87 -12.52 -13.42
C PRO A 25 8.29 -13.70 -14.23
N TYR A 26 7.05 -14.11 -13.95
CA TYR A 26 6.40 -15.26 -14.59
C TYR A 26 5.36 -14.85 -15.64
N GLY A 27 5.14 -13.55 -15.84
CA GLY A 27 4.31 -13.00 -16.90
C GLY A 27 2.88 -12.62 -16.51
N GLU A 28 2.49 -12.82 -15.25
CA GLU A 28 1.25 -12.24 -14.71
C GLU A 28 1.41 -10.75 -14.39
N LEU A 29 0.29 -10.11 -14.04
CA LEU A 29 0.24 -8.71 -13.66
C LEU A 29 -0.19 -8.58 -12.20
N ILE A 30 0.54 -7.78 -11.44
CA ILE A 30 0.09 -7.22 -10.16
C ILE A 30 -0.62 -5.90 -10.48
N ILE A 31 -1.90 -5.82 -10.15
CA ILE A 31 -2.75 -4.65 -10.39
C ILE A 31 -3.23 -4.13 -9.04
N GLY A 32 -3.05 -2.83 -8.83
CA GLY A 32 -3.47 -2.10 -7.64
C GLY A 32 -3.40 -0.60 -7.92
N ASP A 33 -3.28 0.26 -6.92
CA ASP A 33 -3.77 0.03 -5.57
C ASP A 33 -5.01 0.88 -5.28
N SER A 34 -5.70 0.51 -4.21
CA SER A 34 -6.79 1.27 -3.60
C SER A 34 -6.49 1.41 -2.11
N HIS A 35 -7.12 2.39 -1.47
CA HIS A 35 -6.91 2.65 -0.05
C HIS A 35 -8.24 2.78 0.68
N ASP A 36 -8.37 2.02 1.76
CA ASP A 36 -9.42 2.18 2.76
C ASP A 36 -8.79 2.42 4.13
N TYR A 37 -9.23 3.48 4.81
CA TYR A 37 -8.67 3.92 6.08
C TYR A 37 -9.73 3.88 7.18
N GLY A 38 -9.65 2.87 8.03
CA GLY A 38 -10.51 2.68 9.19
C GLY A 38 -9.74 2.69 10.52
N SER A 39 -10.46 2.50 11.63
CA SER A 39 -9.85 2.13 12.91
C SER A 39 -9.30 0.71 12.87
N ASP A 40 -10.00 -0.18 12.17
CA ASP A 40 -9.71 -1.59 12.03
C ASP A 40 -9.81 -1.98 10.55
N PRO A 41 -8.94 -2.86 10.06
CA PRO A 41 -9.04 -3.37 8.70
C PRO A 41 -10.24 -4.30 8.55
N SER A 42 -11.00 -4.15 7.46
CA SER A 42 -11.99 -5.15 7.07
C SER A 42 -11.28 -6.46 6.68
N PRO A 43 -11.76 -7.64 7.13
CA PRO A 43 -11.22 -8.91 6.64
C PRO A 43 -11.58 -9.20 5.18
N PHE A 44 -12.50 -8.43 4.58
CA PHE A 44 -12.98 -8.60 3.21
C PHE A 44 -12.75 -7.36 2.36
N ASN A 45 -12.35 -7.56 1.11
CA ASN A 45 -12.27 -6.51 0.12
C ASN A 45 -13.67 -6.08 -0.35
N ALA A 46 -13.80 -4.83 -0.77
CA ALA A 46 -15.01 -4.33 -1.41
C ALA A 46 -14.99 -4.69 -2.91
N GLU A 47 -15.82 -5.64 -3.33
CA GLU A 47 -15.87 -6.13 -4.72
C GLU A 47 -16.03 -5.00 -5.75
N GLN A 48 -16.77 -3.93 -5.42
CA GLN A 48 -16.95 -2.80 -6.31
C GLN A 48 -15.65 -2.02 -6.56
N VAL A 49 -14.77 -1.92 -5.57
CA VAL A 49 -13.45 -1.29 -5.70
C VAL A 49 -12.56 -2.13 -6.61
N ASP A 50 -12.59 -3.46 -6.46
CA ASP A 50 -11.90 -4.39 -7.35
C ASP A 50 -12.42 -4.26 -8.79
N ASN A 51 -13.73 -4.15 -8.99
CA ASN A 51 -14.32 -3.95 -10.32
C ASN A 51 -13.83 -2.67 -10.98
N TRP A 52 -13.78 -1.55 -10.25
CA TRP A 52 -13.26 -0.29 -10.79
C TRP A 52 -11.76 -0.36 -11.13
N LEU A 53 -10.95 -1.02 -10.29
CA LEU A 53 -9.54 -1.27 -10.57
C LEU A 53 -9.35 -2.09 -11.85
N LEU A 54 -10.14 -3.16 -12.01
CA LEU A 54 -10.11 -4.01 -13.20
C LEU A 54 -10.55 -3.25 -14.45
N GLU A 55 -11.66 -2.51 -14.38
CA GLU A 55 -12.13 -1.68 -15.50
C GLU A 55 -11.07 -0.66 -15.93
N LEU A 56 -10.46 0.03 -14.97
CA LEU A 56 -9.41 1.00 -15.23
C LEU A 56 -8.16 0.35 -15.85
N ALA A 57 -7.77 -0.83 -15.35
CA ALA A 57 -6.66 -1.60 -15.91
C ALA A 57 -6.95 -2.10 -17.34
N GLU A 58 -8.13 -2.66 -17.59
CA GLU A 58 -8.55 -3.17 -18.91
C GLU A 58 -8.62 -2.03 -19.94
N GLN A 59 -9.14 -0.87 -19.55
CA GLN A 59 -9.14 0.33 -20.40
C GLN A 59 -7.72 0.81 -20.70
N THR A 60 -6.83 0.80 -19.71
CA THR A 60 -5.43 1.24 -19.85
C THR A 60 -4.63 0.29 -20.74
N LEU A 61 -4.83 -1.01 -20.59
CA LEU A 61 -4.13 -2.05 -21.36
C LEU A 61 -4.74 -2.30 -22.75
N GLY A 62 -6.01 -1.91 -22.95
CA GLY A 62 -6.75 -2.21 -24.18
C GLY A 62 -7.09 -3.70 -24.34
N CYS A 63 -7.08 -4.47 -23.25
CA CYS A 63 -7.41 -5.89 -23.26
C CYS A 63 -8.12 -6.31 -21.97
N ARG A 64 -8.80 -7.46 -22.03
CA ARG A 64 -9.40 -8.09 -20.85
C ARG A 64 -8.33 -8.73 -19.99
N VAL A 65 -8.47 -8.64 -18.67
CA VAL A 65 -7.62 -9.35 -17.71
C VAL A 65 -8.40 -10.46 -17.04
N ARG A 66 -7.72 -11.56 -16.68
CA ARG A 66 -8.32 -12.65 -15.91
C ARG A 66 -7.77 -12.59 -14.48
N VAL A 67 -8.64 -12.37 -13.51
CA VAL A 67 -8.26 -12.44 -12.10
C VAL A 67 -7.93 -13.89 -11.74
N VAL A 68 -6.71 -14.09 -11.22
CA VAL A 68 -6.26 -15.39 -10.72
C VAL A 68 -6.40 -15.45 -9.20
N GLU A 69 -6.02 -14.37 -8.52
CA GLU A 69 -6.02 -14.25 -7.06
C GLU A 69 -6.24 -12.80 -6.66
N ARG A 70 -6.70 -12.59 -5.42
CA ARG A 70 -6.87 -11.28 -4.78
C ARG A 70 -6.29 -11.34 -3.38
N TRP A 71 -5.69 -10.24 -2.94
CA TRP A 71 -5.20 -10.10 -1.57
C TRP A 71 -5.35 -8.65 -1.12
N GLN A 72 -5.16 -8.42 0.18
CA GLN A 72 -5.06 -7.09 0.76
C GLN A 72 -3.84 -7.00 1.67
N GLY A 73 -3.23 -5.83 1.73
CA GLY A 73 -2.21 -5.47 2.70
C GLY A 73 -2.81 -4.54 3.76
N VAL A 74 -2.37 -4.69 5.01
CA VAL A 74 -2.74 -3.80 6.12
C VAL A 74 -1.49 -3.14 6.65
N TYR A 75 -1.50 -1.81 6.75
CA TYR A 75 -0.41 -1.03 7.32
C TYR A 75 -0.96 0.16 8.11
N GLY A 76 -0.15 0.68 9.05
CA GLY A 76 -0.50 1.89 9.77
C GLY A 76 -0.51 3.08 8.81
N ALA A 77 -1.51 3.94 8.89
CA ALA A 77 -1.63 5.11 7.99
C ALA A 77 -1.67 6.45 8.74
N ARG A 78 -1.46 6.43 10.06
CA ARG A 78 -1.60 7.60 10.93
C ARG A 78 -0.40 7.76 11.83
N GLY A 79 0.16 8.96 11.85
CA GLY A 79 1.24 9.35 12.74
C GLY A 79 1.81 10.72 12.35
N PRO A 80 2.59 11.37 13.23
CA PRO A 80 3.21 12.66 12.94
C PRO A 80 4.41 12.54 11.95
N ALA A 81 4.85 11.32 11.67
CA ALA A 81 6.04 10.99 10.88
C ALA A 81 5.73 9.79 9.97
N PRO A 82 6.54 9.52 8.92
CA PRO A 82 6.32 8.39 8.01
C PRO A 82 6.54 7.01 8.66
N PHE A 83 7.25 6.96 9.79
CA PHE A 83 7.44 5.77 10.62
C PHE A 83 7.69 6.17 12.08
N SER A 84 7.63 5.20 12.98
CA SER A 84 8.01 5.35 14.39
C SER A 84 8.98 4.26 14.81
N PHE A 85 9.97 4.64 15.60
CA PHE A 85 10.81 3.74 16.37
C PHE A 85 10.65 4.05 17.85
N LEU A 86 10.49 3.02 18.67
CA LEU A 86 10.50 3.18 20.12
C LEU A 86 11.14 1.96 20.81
N GLU A 87 11.69 2.19 22.00
CA GLU A 87 12.01 1.12 22.95
C GLU A 87 10.82 0.94 23.89
N ALA A 88 10.05 -0.14 23.73
CA ALA A 88 8.84 -0.38 24.50
C ALA A 88 9.15 -0.86 25.93
N ALA A 89 10.30 -1.51 26.11
CA ALA A 89 10.85 -1.99 27.37
C ALA A 89 12.37 -2.22 27.19
N PRO A 90 13.16 -2.40 28.26
CA PRO A 90 14.60 -2.67 28.13
C PRO A 90 14.90 -3.80 27.14
N GLY A 91 15.59 -3.47 26.04
CA GLY A 91 15.96 -4.43 24.98
C GLY A 91 14.82 -4.82 24.02
N VAL A 92 13.64 -4.20 24.12
CA VAL A 92 12.50 -4.45 23.24
C VAL A 92 12.23 -3.22 22.38
N HIS A 93 12.47 -3.35 21.07
CA HIS A 93 12.27 -2.27 20.11
C HIS A 93 11.10 -2.55 19.18
N VAL A 94 10.34 -1.50 18.88
CA VAL A 94 9.21 -1.52 17.95
C VAL A 94 9.50 -0.55 16.83
N ALA A 95 9.35 -1.03 15.60
CA ALA A 95 9.34 -0.23 14.38
C ALA A 95 7.95 -0.33 13.75
N LEU A 96 7.33 0.81 13.46
CA LEU A 96 6.02 0.87 12.81
C LEU A 96 6.08 1.81 11.62
N MET A 97 5.66 1.32 10.45
CA MET A 97 5.53 2.13 9.24
C MET A 97 4.14 2.77 9.19
N HIS A 98 4.09 4.06 8.83
CA HIS A 98 2.85 4.85 8.69
C HIS A 98 2.45 5.11 7.23
N THR A 99 3.14 4.46 6.29
CA THR A 99 3.01 4.70 4.84
C THR A 99 3.21 3.40 4.03
N GLY A 100 2.87 3.42 2.74
CA GLY A 100 3.07 2.28 1.84
C GLY A 100 4.52 2.04 1.39
N VAL A 101 5.52 2.76 1.91
CA VAL A 101 6.91 2.68 1.40
C VAL A 101 7.80 1.66 2.12
N GLY A 102 7.23 0.85 3.01
CA GLY A 102 7.98 -0.06 3.89
C GLY A 102 8.93 -1.01 3.15
N MET A 103 8.55 -1.52 1.98
CA MET A 103 9.42 -2.39 1.18
C MET A 103 10.67 -1.66 0.68
N SER A 104 10.58 -0.37 0.37
CA SER A 104 11.68 0.44 -0.17
C SER A 104 12.65 0.90 0.91
N VAL A 105 12.13 1.32 2.07
CA VAL A 105 12.94 1.94 3.14
C VAL A 105 13.26 0.99 4.30
N GLY A 106 12.54 -0.13 4.40
CA GLY A 106 12.66 -1.11 5.48
C GLY A 106 14.08 -1.63 5.71
N PRO A 107 14.86 -1.97 4.67
CA PRO A 107 16.24 -2.42 4.86
C PRO A 107 17.14 -1.39 5.56
N ALA A 108 17.14 -0.14 5.08
CA ALA A 108 17.94 0.94 5.69
C ALA A 108 17.47 1.27 7.11
N MET A 109 16.15 1.21 7.33
CA MET A 109 15.54 1.35 8.66
C MET A 109 16.01 0.26 9.63
N ALA A 110 16.07 -0.99 9.19
CA ALA A 110 16.52 -2.11 10.01
C ALA A 110 18.00 -1.98 10.35
N GLU A 111 18.84 -1.64 9.36
CA GLU A 111 20.27 -1.40 9.55
C GLU A 111 20.53 -0.31 10.60
N GLY A 112 19.87 0.85 10.47
CA GLY A 112 19.99 1.95 11.43
C GLY A 112 19.54 1.58 12.85
N ASN A 113 18.52 0.74 12.98
CA ASN A 113 18.07 0.28 14.30
C ASN A 113 19.05 -0.71 14.94
N ILE A 114 19.63 -1.62 14.16
CA ILE A 114 20.64 -2.59 14.66
C ILE A 114 21.91 -1.85 15.10
N ALA A 115 22.41 -0.89 14.32
CA ALA A 115 23.59 -0.10 14.70
C ALA A 115 23.39 0.63 16.03
N ARG A 116 22.20 1.23 16.24
CA ARG A 116 21.85 1.89 17.50
C ARG A 116 21.77 0.92 18.68
N LEU A 117 21.30 -0.30 18.44
CA LEU A 117 21.22 -1.37 19.44
C LEU A 117 22.60 -1.85 19.91
N LEU A 118 23.57 -1.86 19.01
CA LEU A 118 24.93 -2.32 19.28
C LEU A 118 25.88 -1.21 19.76
N GLU A 119 25.38 0.03 19.93
CA GLU A 119 26.18 1.21 20.24
C GLU A 119 27.29 1.49 19.20
N GLU A 120 27.06 1.10 17.95
CA GLU A 120 28.00 1.27 16.83
C GLU A 120 27.89 2.65 16.14
N ALA A 121 27.09 3.56 16.70
CA ALA A 121 26.75 4.87 16.15
C ALA A 121 27.43 6.04 16.89
#